data_AF-A0A085WFW1-F1
#
_entry.id   AF-A0A085WFW1-F1
#
_cell.length_a   1.000
_cell.length_b   1.000
_cell.length_c   1.000
_cell.angle_alpha   90.00
_cell.angle_beta   90.00
_cell.angle_gamma   90.00
#
_symmetry.space_group_name_H-M   'P 1'
#
loop_
_entity.id
_entity.type
_entity.pdbx_description
1 polymer ?
#
loop_
_entity_poly.entity_id
_entity_poly.type
_entity_poly.pdbx_seq_one_letter_code
_entity_poly.pdbx_strand_id
1 'polypeptide(L)'
;MMGNIVSMSGVRGAAKGALLLAVLFHAVGCARVPLARRGEDEKAKLAKAQPHTSLLYLYRDESFGGAILMTIELNGTRVGETAPDTYFLFELHPGEHVITAYNKFNDRSTLVVNTHPGATHYIWQETKWGALLARPFLQEVEADKGAEAIKECQLVRAFYMPEDQKPRVPSGIIQARARSTAEPR
;
A
#
# COMPACT_ATOMS: atom_id res chain seq x y z
N MET A 1 -70.03 25.38 48.62
CA MET A 1 -69.13 25.29 49.79
C MET A 1 -67.85 24.60 49.35
N MET A 2 -66.72 25.11 49.83
CA MET A 2 -65.36 24.53 49.78
C MET A 2 -64.67 24.58 48.40
N GLY A 3 -63.96 25.68 48.19
CA GLY A 3 -62.86 25.73 47.24
C GLY A 3 -61.62 25.02 47.78
N ASN A 4 -60.64 24.83 46.90
CA ASN A 4 -59.24 24.84 47.28
C ASN A 4 -58.39 25.31 46.11
N ILE A 5 -57.60 26.34 46.39
CA ILE A 5 -56.51 26.88 45.58
C ILE A 5 -55.25 26.18 46.09
N VAL A 6 -54.49 25.53 45.20
CA VAL A 6 -53.08 25.18 45.42
C VAL A 6 -52.39 25.40 44.07
N SER A 7 -51.82 26.60 43.89
CA SER A 7 -50.38 26.89 43.97
C SER A 7 -49.63 26.54 42.69
N MET A 8 -49.31 27.59 41.92
CA MET A 8 -48.27 27.57 40.90
C MET A 8 -46.91 27.41 41.58
N SER A 9 -46.07 26.48 41.10
CA SER A 9 -44.61 26.63 40.92
C SER A 9 -44.00 25.28 40.57
N GLY A 10 -43.36 25.18 39.40
CA GLY A 10 -42.78 23.92 38.93
C GLY A 10 -41.84 24.11 37.75
N VAL A 11 -40.80 24.89 37.99
CA VAL A 11 -39.45 24.89 37.39
C VAL A 11 -39.25 24.01 36.15
N ARG A 12 -38.89 24.70 35.06
CA ARG A 12 -38.27 24.20 33.81
C ARG A 12 -37.24 23.08 34.10
N GLY A 13 -37.48 21.87 33.58
CA GLY A 13 -36.56 20.75 33.78
C GLY A 13 -36.54 19.77 32.61
N ALA A 14 -35.41 19.77 31.89
CA ALA A 14 -34.85 18.63 31.18
C ALA A 14 -35.46 18.17 29.82
N ALA A 15 -35.73 19.09 28.90
CA ALA A 15 -35.71 18.78 27.45
C ALA A 15 -34.25 18.71 26.91
N LYS A 16 -33.32 18.13 27.65
CA LYS A 16 -31.87 18.06 27.32
C LYS A 16 -31.28 16.65 27.46
N GLY A 17 -32.12 15.62 27.53
CA GLY A 17 -31.68 14.24 27.79
C GLY A 17 -31.55 13.33 26.56
N ALA A 18 -32.03 13.74 25.38
CA ALA A 18 -32.19 12.82 24.24
C ALA A 18 -31.33 13.15 23.00
N LEU A 19 -30.37 14.09 23.07
CA LEU A 19 -29.54 14.50 21.93
C LEU A 19 -28.03 14.28 22.16
N LEU A 20 -27.66 13.20 22.85
CA LEU A 20 -26.25 12.85 23.10
C LEU A 20 -25.89 11.43 22.63
N LEU A 21 -26.60 10.90 21.63
CA LEU A 21 -26.43 9.50 21.18
C LEU A 21 -26.18 9.31 19.68
N ALA A 22 -25.89 10.38 18.91
CA ALA A 22 -25.77 10.28 17.44
C ALA A 22 -24.47 10.83 16.82
N VAL A 23 -23.43 11.16 17.60
CA VAL A 23 -22.16 11.70 17.06
C VAL A 23 -20.95 10.93 17.58
N LEU A 24 -20.85 9.64 17.27
CA LEU A 24 -19.62 8.87 17.56
C LEU A 24 -19.34 7.74 16.54
N PHE A 25 -19.61 7.99 15.25
CA PHE A 25 -19.36 7.01 14.18
C PHE A 25 -18.49 7.51 13.00
N HIS A 26 -17.79 8.65 13.13
CA HIS A 26 -17.20 9.34 11.96
C HIS A 26 -15.67 9.44 11.94
N ALA A 27 -14.92 8.53 12.56
CA ALA A 27 -13.46 8.52 12.39
C ALA A 27 -12.84 7.12 12.42
N VAL A 28 -13.38 6.16 11.66
CA VAL A 28 -12.54 5.06 11.18
C VAL A 28 -11.65 5.61 10.08
N GLY A 29 -10.46 6.10 10.45
CA GLY A 29 -9.41 6.40 9.49
C GLY A 29 -9.00 5.09 8.84
N CYS A 30 -9.55 4.78 7.66
CA CYS A 30 -8.98 3.73 6.82
C CYS A 30 -7.53 4.13 6.55
N ALA A 31 -6.59 3.33 7.05
CA ALA A 31 -5.20 3.43 6.68
C ALA A 31 -5.11 3.44 5.14
N ARG A 32 -4.62 4.55 4.56
CA ARG A 32 -4.57 4.74 3.11
C ARG A 32 -3.14 5.06 2.69
N VAL A 33 -2.71 4.43 1.61
CA VAL A 33 -1.46 4.72 0.92
C VAL A 33 -1.76 5.37 -0.43
N PRO A 34 -0.84 6.19 -0.98
CA PRO A 34 -1.01 6.73 -2.32
C PRO A 34 -0.98 5.61 -3.35
N LEU A 35 -2.08 5.38 -4.06
CA LEU A 35 -2.14 4.38 -5.12
C LEU A 35 -1.72 4.96 -6.48
N ALA A 36 -1.13 4.10 -7.31
CA ALA A 36 -0.91 4.36 -8.71
C ALA A 36 -2.24 4.38 -9.49
N ARG A 37 -2.21 4.89 -10.73
CA ARG A 37 -3.40 4.80 -11.61
C ARG A 37 -3.60 3.36 -12.07
N ARG A 38 -4.84 2.99 -12.40
CA ARG A 38 -5.17 1.64 -12.88
C ARG A 38 -4.29 1.17 -14.06
N GLY A 39 -4.05 2.04 -15.04
CA GLY A 39 -3.19 1.70 -16.17
C GLY A 39 -1.69 1.58 -15.83
N GLU A 40 -1.24 2.12 -14.70
CA GLU A 40 0.13 1.94 -14.19
C GLU A 40 0.23 0.59 -13.45
N ASP A 41 -0.78 0.25 -12.65
CA ASP A 41 -0.94 -1.06 -11.99
C ASP A 41 -0.97 -2.21 -13.00
N GLU A 42 -1.84 -2.14 -14.01
CA GLU A 42 -1.96 -3.13 -15.08
C GLU A 42 -0.62 -3.35 -15.81
N LYS A 43 0.13 -2.27 -16.07
CA LYS A 43 1.45 -2.36 -16.70
C LYS A 43 2.49 -2.97 -15.77
N ALA A 44 2.47 -2.60 -14.50
CA ALA A 44 3.39 -3.12 -13.51
C ALA A 44 3.21 -4.63 -13.34
N LYS A 45 1.98 -5.16 -13.25
CA LYS A 45 1.71 -6.62 -13.14
C LYS A 45 2.20 -7.43 -14.34
N LEU A 46 2.39 -6.79 -15.50
CA LEU A 46 2.88 -7.41 -16.73
C LEU A 46 4.37 -7.14 -16.99
N ALA A 47 5.03 -6.41 -16.09
CA ALA A 47 6.44 -6.05 -16.25
C ALA A 47 7.32 -7.30 -16.25
N LYS A 48 8.38 -7.26 -17.05
CA LYS A 48 9.40 -8.30 -17.13
C LYS A 48 10.75 -7.66 -16.82
N ALA A 49 11.57 -8.37 -16.06
CA ALA A 49 12.94 -7.94 -15.79
C ALA A 49 13.74 -7.83 -17.09
N GLN A 50 14.57 -6.79 -17.17
CA GLN A 50 15.47 -6.60 -18.31
C GLN A 50 16.74 -7.45 -18.11
N PRO A 51 17.52 -7.75 -19.16
CA PRO A 51 18.72 -8.59 -19.04
C PRO A 51 19.79 -8.08 -18.05
N HIS A 52 19.72 -6.82 -17.64
CA HIS A 52 20.70 -6.14 -16.77
C HIS A 52 20.07 -5.60 -15.48
N THR A 53 18.80 -5.87 -15.23
CA THR A 53 18.06 -5.50 -14.02
C THR A 53 17.32 -6.70 -13.48
N SER A 54 16.84 -6.59 -12.26
CA SER A 54 15.89 -7.51 -11.64
C SER A 54 14.62 -6.76 -11.30
N LEU A 55 13.50 -7.46 -11.24
CA LEU A 55 12.27 -6.93 -10.66
C LEU A 55 12.08 -7.52 -9.26
N LEU A 56 11.60 -6.70 -8.34
CA LEU A 56 11.19 -7.14 -7.01
C LEU A 56 9.79 -6.61 -6.70
N TYR A 57 8.87 -7.53 -6.50
CA TYR A 57 7.54 -7.24 -5.98
C TYR A 57 7.54 -7.43 -4.47
N LEU A 58 7.18 -6.40 -3.72
CA LEU A 58 6.91 -6.51 -2.29
C LEU A 58 5.42 -6.31 -2.07
N TYR A 59 4.73 -7.31 -1.54
CA TYR A 59 3.26 -7.28 -1.46
C TYR A 59 2.74 -7.68 -0.10
N ARG A 60 1.53 -7.19 0.20
CA ARG A 60 0.70 -7.59 1.34
C ARG A 60 -0.71 -7.84 0.81
N ASP A 61 -1.07 -9.09 0.59
CA ASP A 61 -2.37 -9.59 0.12
C ASP A 61 -3.30 -10.02 1.26
N GLU A 62 -3.17 -9.34 2.41
CA GLU A 62 -3.90 -9.66 3.63
C GLU A 62 -4.76 -8.48 4.09
N SER A 63 -6.07 -8.72 4.21
CA SER A 63 -7.04 -7.76 4.76
C SER A 63 -6.96 -7.63 6.29
N PHE A 64 -6.34 -8.60 6.97
CA PHE A 64 -6.23 -8.63 8.43
C PHE A 64 -5.12 -7.70 8.95
N GLY A 65 -5.37 -7.04 10.09
CA GLY A 65 -4.50 -5.97 10.60
C GLY A 65 -4.57 -4.69 9.75
N GLY A 66 -5.65 -4.50 8.99
CA GLY A 66 -5.73 -3.50 7.94
C GLY A 66 -5.76 -2.03 8.37
N ALA A 67 -5.88 -1.77 9.68
CA ALA A 67 -5.73 -0.42 10.22
C ALA A 67 -4.26 0.01 10.39
N ILE A 68 -3.29 -0.90 10.18
CA ILE A 68 -1.86 -0.61 10.38
C ILE A 68 -1.16 -0.55 9.03
N LEU A 69 -0.65 0.64 8.70
CA LEU A 69 0.34 0.84 7.64
C LEU A 69 1.70 0.30 8.09
N MET A 70 2.43 -0.33 7.16
CA MET A 70 3.80 -0.78 7.42
C MET A 70 4.76 -0.05 6.51
N THR A 71 5.67 0.71 7.10
CA THR A 71 6.71 1.42 6.36
C THR A 71 7.71 0.43 5.77
N ILE A 72 8.10 0.69 4.52
CA ILE A 72 9.13 -0.04 3.78
C ILE A 72 10.38 0.83 3.63
N GLU A 73 11.51 0.24 3.96
CA GLU A 73 12.85 0.72 3.65
C GLU A 73 13.51 -0.25 2.67
N LEU A 74 14.12 0.31 1.62
CA LEU A 74 14.99 -0.41 0.69
C LEU A 74 16.40 0.17 0.82
N ASN A 75 17.37 -0.67 1.15
CA ASN A 75 18.77 -0.28 1.40
C ASN A 75 18.88 0.89 2.40
N GLY A 76 18.07 0.85 3.46
CA GLY A 76 18.02 1.90 4.49
C GLY A 76 17.30 3.18 4.09
N THR A 77 16.78 3.28 2.86
CA THR A 77 16.01 4.43 2.39
C THR A 77 14.51 4.14 2.47
N ARG A 78 13.74 5.00 3.14
CA ARG A 78 12.28 4.87 3.22
C ARG A 78 11.65 5.11 1.84
N VAL A 79 10.94 4.12 1.31
CA VAL A 79 10.33 4.17 -0.04
C VAL A 79 8.81 4.31 -0.03
N GLY A 80 8.16 4.00 1.09
CA GLY A 80 6.70 3.95 1.12
C GLY A 80 6.13 3.25 2.34
N GLU A 81 4.83 3.05 2.28
CA GLU A 81 4.08 2.23 3.23
C GLU A 81 3.20 1.24 2.46
N THR A 82 3.01 0.04 3.00
CA THR A 82 1.99 -0.91 2.54
C THR A 82 0.73 -0.79 3.39
N ALA A 83 -0.42 -0.83 2.72
CA ALA A 83 -1.73 -1.10 3.28
C ALA A 83 -2.14 -2.55 2.92
N PRO A 84 -3.24 -3.09 3.46
CA PRO A 84 -3.85 -4.30 2.90
C PRO A 84 -4.04 -4.24 1.40
N ASP A 85 -3.84 -5.38 0.76
CA ASP A 85 -4.07 -5.59 -0.67
C ASP A 85 -3.30 -4.59 -1.54
N THR A 86 -2.04 -4.32 -1.16
CA THR A 86 -1.15 -3.42 -1.90
C THR A 86 0.22 -4.02 -2.13
N TYR A 87 0.91 -3.50 -3.14
CA TYR A 87 2.27 -3.91 -3.47
C TYR A 87 3.14 -2.77 -4.01
N PHE A 88 4.45 -2.95 -3.90
CA PHE A 88 5.46 -2.17 -4.60
C PHE A 88 6.07 -3.00 -5.72
N LEU A 89 6.47 -2.32 -6.80
CA LEU A 89 7.36 -2.86 -7.82
C LEU A 89 8.65 -2.04 -7.81
N PHE A 90 9.78 -2.70 -7.63
CA PHE A 90 11.11 -2.13 -7.76
C PHE A 90 11.83 -2.74 -8.96
N GLU A 91 12.49 -1.90 -9.74
CA GLU A 91 13.49 -2.33 -10.72
C GLU A 91 14.87 -2.07 -10.11
N LEU A 92 15.69 -3.12 -9.98
CA LEU A 92 16.91 -3.10 -9.19
C LEU A 92 18.09 -3.55 -10.03
N HIS A 93 19.28 -3.06 -9.69
CA HIS A 93 20.51 -3.66 -10.23
C HIS A 93 20.75 -5.03 -9.58
N PRO A 94 21.29 -6.02 -10.29
CA PRO A 94 21.63 -7.31 -9.70
C PRO A 94 22.58 -7.17 -8.51
N GLY A 95 22.38 -7.99 -7.50
CA GLY A 95 23.17 -7.99 -6.26
C GLY A 95 22.31 -7.98 -5.00
N GLU A 96 22.97 -7.70 -3.89
CA GLU A 96 22.36 -7.72 -2.56
C GLU A 96 21.54 -6.46 -2.29
N HIS A 97 20.32 -6.67 -1.80
CA HIS A 97 19.45 -5.61 -1.31
C HIS A 97 18.88 -5.95 0.06
N VAL A 98 18.80 -4.94 0.91
CA VAL A 98 18.22 -5.06 2.25
C VAL A 98 16.85 -4.42 2.25
N ILE A 99 15.82 -5.22 2.51
CA ILE A 99 14.44 -4.76 2.65
C ILE A 99 14.11 -4.79 4.13
N THR A 100 13.56 -3.70 4.65
CA THR A 100 13.03 -3.65 6.02
C THR A 100 11.60 -3.15 6.02
N ALA A 101 10.72 -3.89 6.67
CA ALA A 101 9.35 -3.49 6.94
C ALA A 101 9.18 -3.22 8.44
N TYR A 102 8.49 -2.15 8.80
CA TYR A 102 8.17 -1.86 10.20
C TYR A 102 6.83 -1.17 10.39
N ASN A 103 6.19 -1.43 11.51
CA ASN A 103 4.95 -0.76 11.90
C ASN A 103 5.24 0.51 12.73
N LYS A 104 4.20 1.27 13.07
CA LYS A 104 4.30 2.46 13.94
C LYS A 104 4.79 2.19 15.37
N PHE A 105 4.84 0.91 15.77
CA PHE A 105 5.31 0.46 17.09
C PHE A 105 6.76 -0.04 17.05
N ASN A 106 7.44 0.11 15.90
CA ASN A 106 8.83 -0.28 15.68
C ASN A 106 9.09 -1.79 15.74
N ASP A 107 8.07 -2.64 15.53
CA ASP A 107 8.31 -4.04 15.17
C ASP A 107 8.91 -4.09 13.77
N ARG A 108 10.09 -4.72 13.62
CA ARG A 108 10.82 -4.77 12.35
C ARG A 108 10.91 -6.20 11.83
N SER A 109 10.86 -6.33 10.51
CA SER A 109 11.31 -7.50 9.78
C SER A 109 12.27 -7.05 8.70
N THR A 110 13.45 -7.66 8.65
CA THR A 110 14.49 -7.36 7.66
C THR A 110 14.79 -8.62 6.88
N LEU A 111 14.84 -8.50 5.55
CA LEU A 111 15.18 -9.56 4.63
C LEU A 111 16.30 -9.08 3.71
N VAL A 112 17.33 -9.90 3.56
CA VAL A 112 18.38 -9.71 2.55
C VAL A 112 18.01 -10.54 1.33
N VAL A 113 17.90 -9.90 0.18
CA VAL A 113 17.55 -10.54 -1.10
C VAL A 113 18.74 -10.37 -2.04
N ASN A 114 19.20 -11.48 -2.64
CA ASN A 114 20.22 -11.43 -3.68
C ASN A 114 19.53 -11.56 -5.04
N THR A 115 19.51 -10.45 -5.78
CA THR A 115 18.80 -10.41 -7.07
C THR A 115 19.71 -10.73 -8.24
N HIS A 116 19.15 -11.36 -9.27
CA HIS A 116 19.90 -11.78 -10.45
C HIS A 116 19.42 -11.06 -11.72
N PRO A 117 20.30 -10.86 -12.72
CA PRO A 117 19.91 -10.22 -13.97
C PRO A 117 18.80 -11.01 -14.66
N GLY A 118 17.75 -10.32 -15.11
CA GLY A 118 16.58 -10.91 -15.75
C GLY A 118 15.64 -11.68 -14.80
N ALA A 119 15.91 -11.69 -13.49
CA ALA A 119 15.07 -12.38 -12.52
C ALA A 119 13.96 -11.48 -11.97
N THR A 120 12.87 -12.11 -11.55
CA THR A 120 11.75 -11.47 -10.85
C THR A 120 11.58 -12.13 -9.50
N HIS A 121 11.65 -11.35 -8.43
CA HIS A 121 11.56 -11.80 -7.04
C HIS A 121 10.23 -11.34 -6.43
N TYR A 122 9.68 -12.15 -5.55
CA TYR A 122 8.43 -11.86 -4.85
C TYR A 122 8.63 -11.98 -3.36
N ILE A 123 8.42 -10.87 -2.66
CA ILE A 123 8.57 -10.77 -1.22
C ILE A 123 7.18 -10.58 -0.62
N TRP A 124 6.72 -11.60 0.09
CA TRP A 124 5.49 -11.54 0.84
C TRP A 124 5.73 -10.88 2.18
N GLN A 125 4.97 -9.83 2.45
CA GLN A 125 4.88 -9.20 3.76
C GLN A 125 3.66 -9.77 4.50
N GLU A 126 3.89 -10.89 5.17
CA GLU A 126 2.90 -11.51 6.06
C GLU A 126 2.69 -10.63 7.31
N THR A 127 1.44 -10.49 7.74
CA THR A 127 1.09 -9.83 9.00
C THR A 127 0.98 -10.87 10.10
N LYS A 128 2.07 -11.08 10.83
CA LYS A 128 2.06 -12.01 11.97
C LYS A 128 1.34 -11.39 13.16
N TRP A 129 0.47 -12.20 13.76
CA TRP A 129 -0.17 -11.85 15.02
C TRP A 129 0.72 -12.26 16.20
N GLY A 130 1.11 -11.29 17.00
CA GLY A 130 1.60 -11.52 18.36
C GLY A 130 0.46 -11.39 19.38
N ALA A 131 0.78 -11.59 20.66
CA ALA A 131 -0.18 -11.51 21.76
C ALA A 131 -0.90 -10.15 21.91
N LEU A 132 -0.44 -9.08 21.23
CA LEU A 132 -0.95 -7.72 21.39
C LEU A 132 -1.14 -6.93 20.08
N LEU A 133 -0.28 -7.10 19.06
CA LEU A 133 -0.26 -6.24 17.86
C LEU A 133 0.17 -7.01 16.59
N ALA A 134 -0.21 -6.48 15.43
CA ALA A 134 0.20 -6.98 14.11
C ALA A 134 1.65 -6.57 13.78
N ARG A 135 2.46 -7.55 13.39
CA ARG A 135 3.91 -7.43 13.16
C ARG A 135 4.23 -7.80 11.70
N PRO A 136 5.13 -7.06 11.03
CA PRO A 136 5.58 -7.46 9.69
C PRO A 136 6.42 -8.74 9.76
N PHE A 137 6.32 -9.56 8.73
CA PHE A 137 7.25 -10.65 8.46
C PHE A 137 7.48 -10.74 6.95
N LEU A 138 8.70 -10.45 6.52
CA LEU A 138 9.13 -10.53 5.13
C LEU A 138 9.67 -11.92 4.83
N GLN A 139 9.20 -12.52 3.74
CA GLN A 139 9.72 -13.77 3.22
C GLN A 139 9.71 -13.75 1.68
N GLU A 140 10.76 -14.26 1.08
CA GLU A 140 10.77 -14.53 -0.36
C GLU A 140 9.90 -15.77 -0.65
N VAL A 141 9.13 -15.70 -1.72
CA VAL A 141 8.22 -16.78 -2.14
C VAL A 141 8.48 -17.18 -3.59
N GLU A 142 7.99 -18.36 -3.95
CA GLU A 142 8.02 -18.87 -5.32
C GLU A 142 7.32 -17.92 -6.30
N ALA A 143 7.88 -17.82 -7.50
CA ALA A 143 7.46 -16.86 -8.52
C ALA A 143 5.98 -17.00 -8.90
N ASP A 144 5.48 -18.22 -9.09
CA ASP A 144 4.08 -18.47 -9.46
C ASP A 144 3.13 -18.05 -8.35
N LYS A 145 3.48 -18.31 -7.09
CA LYS A 145 2.67 -17.91 -5.92
C LYS A 145 2.60 -16.39 -5.82
N GLY A 146 3.75 -15.72 -5.91
CA GLY A 146 3.82 -14.26 -5.84
C GLY A 146 3.09 -13.58 -7.00
N ALA A 147 3.27 -14.09 -8.23
CA ALA A 147 2.62 -13.57 -9.42
C ALA A 147 1.08 -13.69 -9.36
N GLU A 148 0.56 -14.76 -8.75
CA GLU A 148 -0.88 -14.90 -8.52
C GLU A 148 -1.37 -13.91 -7.46
N ALA A 149 -0.68 -13.84 -6.31
CA ALA A 149 -1.07 -12.98 -5.19
C ALA A 149 -1.15 -11.49 -5.58
N ILE A 150 -0.19 -10.98 -6.37
CA ILE A 150 -0.20 -9.56 -6.75
C ILE A 150 -1.39 -9.16 -7.62
N LYS A 151 -2.11 -10.10 -8.26
CA LYS A 151 -3.28 -9.79 -9.10
C LYS A 151 -4.39 -9.12 -8.30
N GLU A 152 -4.56 -9.57 -7.05
CA GLU A 152 -5.56 -9.06 -6.10
C GLU A 152 -5.09 -7.77 -5.38
N CYS A 153 -3.82 -7.40 -5.53
CA CYS A 153 -3.25 -6.20 -4.91
C CYS A 153 -3.29 -4.97 -5.83
N GLN A 154 -3.12 -3.79 -5.24
CA GLN A 154 -2.99 -2.51 -5.96
C GLN A 154 -1.59 -1.90 -5.80
N LEU A 155 -1.05 -1.36 -6.89
CA LEU A 155 0.27 -0.73 -6.90
C LEU A 155 0.29 0.54 -6.05
N VAL A 156 1.23 0.59 -5.11
CA VAL A 156 1.54 1.79 -4.32
C VAL A 156 2.45 2.71 -5.13
N ARG A 157 2.16 4.01 -5.07
CA ARG A 157 3.08 5.05 -5.55
C ARG A 157 4.16 5.26 -4.49
N ALA A 158 5.35 4.68 -4.73
CA ALA A 158 6.51 4.91 -3.89
C ALA A 158 6.85 6.41 -3.78
N PHE A 159 7.25 6.86 -2.59
CA PHE A 159 7.65 8.24 -2.33
C PHE A 159 8.97 8.60 -3.02
N TYR A 160 9.79 7.59 -3.32
CA TYR A 160 11.12 7.78 -3.89
C TYR A 160 11.55 6.54 -4.68
N MET A 161 11.83 6.73 -5.97
CA MET A 161 12.64 5.84 -6.79
C MET A 161 13.81 6.73 -7.22
N PRO A 162 15.07 6.44 -6.82
CA PRO A 162 16.18 7.30 -7.19
C PRO A 162 16.31 7.34 -8.73
N GLU A 163 16.64 8.50 -9.29
CA GLU A 163 16.51 8.78 -10.74
C GLU A 163 17.39 7.85 -11.61
N ASP A 164 18.45 7.27 -11.03
CA ASP A 164 19.32 6.27 -11.62
C ASP A 164 18.65 4.89 -11.80
N GLN A 165 17.58 4.61 -11.05
CA GLN A 165 16.80 3.36 -11.08
C GLN A 165 15.38 3.54 -11.65
N LYS A 166 15.03 4.73 -12.13
CA LYS A 166 13.76 4.97 -12.80
C LYS A 166 13.73 4.24 -14.15
N PRO A 167 12.64 3.53 -14.51
CA PRO A 167 12.54 2.86 -15.79
C PRO A 167 12.76 3.86 -16.93
N ARG A 168 13.84 3.69 -17.70
CA ARG A 168 14.07 4.47 -18.91
C ARG A 168 13.03 4.03 -19.94
N VAL A 169 11.97 4.82 -20.11
CA VAL A 169 11.07 4.67 -21.26
C VAL A 169 11.91 4.89 -22.52
N PRO A 170 12.10 3.89 -23.39
CA PRO A 170 12.87 4.08 -24.60
C PRO A 170 12.20 5.18 -25.44
N SER A 171 12.92 6.27 -25.73
CA SER A 171 12.44 7.38 -26.58
C SER A 171 11.99 6.92 -27.99
N GLY A 172 12.26 5.67 -28.37
CA GLY A 172 11.88 5.09 -29.66
C GLY A 172 10.40 4.70 -29.81
N ILE A 173 9.62 4.55 -28.74
CA ILE A 173 8.22 4.06 -28.87
C ILE A 173 7.24 5.19 -29.24
N ILE A 174 7.58 6.46 -29.02
CA ILE A 174 6.72 7.59 -29.42
C ILE A 174 6.96 8.02 -30.87
N GLN A 175 8.13 7.74 -31.48
CA GLN A 175 8.39 8.14 -32.86
C GLN A 175 7.90 7.16 -33.94
N ALA A 176 7.60 5.90 -33.59
CA ALA A 176 7.16 4.91 -34.57
C ALA A 176 5.71 5.11 -35.05
N ARG A 177 4.87 5.87 -34.31
CA ARG A 177 3.47 6.13 -34.70
C ARG A 177 3.28 7.42 -35.50
N ALA A 178 4.32 8.25 -35.65
CA ALA A 178 4.27 9.50 -36.40
C ALA A 178 4.75 9.37 -37.86
N ARG A 179 5.22 8.19 -38.29
CA ARG A 179 5.90 8.00 -39.59
C ARG A 179 5.16 7.10 -40.58
N SER A 180 3.85 6.89 -40.40
CA SER A 180 3.03 5.97 -41.22
C SER A 180 1.85 6.63 -41.94
N THR A 181 1.70 7.96 -41.94
CA THR A 181 0.53 8.64 -42.56
C THR A 181 0.84 9.73 -43.58
N ALA A 182 2.03 9.74 -44.17
CA ALA A 182 2.30 10.47 -45.41
C ALA A 182 3.28 9.60 -46.21
N GLU A 183 2.84 8.91 -47.26
CA GLU A 183 2.66 9.45 -48.61
C GLU A 183 1.82 8.48 -49.48
N PRO A 184 1.06 8.97 -50.48
CA PRO A 184 1.47 8.59 -51.83
C PRO A 184 1.28 9.68 -52.92
N ARG A 185 2.31 9.73 -53.79
CA ARG A 185 2.37 10.06 -55.23
C ARG A 185 1.88 11.43 -55.73
#